data_AF-A0A937U1J4-F1
#
_entry.id   AF-A0A937U1J4-F1
#
_cell.length_a   1.000
_cell.length_b   1.000
_cell.length_c   1.000
_cell.angle_alpha   90.00
_cell.angle_beta   90.00
_cell.angle_gamma   90.00
#
_symmetry.space_group_name_H-M   'P 1'
#
loop_
_entity.id
_entity.type
_entity.pdbx_description
1 polymer ?
#
loop_
_entity_poly.entity_id
_entity_poly.type
_entity_poly.pdbx_seq_one_letter_code
_entity_poly.pdbx_strand_id
1 'polypeptide(L)'
;MSIQHVNAISNRLSLRPPQRDSLEILARMCEIISLEKNGDTAQALETIKTEFPTVEDFERDFPSLCFAIATGVGKTRLMGAFISYLYLSEGIRHFFVLAPNLTIYNKLIADFTPNTPKYVFQGISDFAVNPPLIVTGDNYQDGRGIRRDGYLPGVEWEQDVHVNIFNISKINSEVRGGKSPRIKRLSEYIGQSYFDYLAGLDDLVMLMDESHRYRASAGVRAVNELNPILGLELTATPQVERGQRAEPFKNVIYSYPLSS
;
A
#
# COMPACT_ATOMS: atom_id res chain seq x y z
N MET A 1 8.22 -19.41 -9.20
CA MET A 1 7.69 -19.43 -7.82
C MET A 1 6.47 -18.52 -7.69
N SER A 2 6.48 -17.34 -8.32
CA SER A 2 5.33 -16.41 -8.46
C SER A 2 3.96 -17.07 -8.67
N ILE A 3 3.81 -17.93 -9.69
CA ILE A 3 2.52 -18.55 -10.04
C ILE A 3 1.96 -19.49 -8.95
N GLN A 4 2.84 -20.10 -8.14
CA GLN A 4 2.41 -20.95 -7.03
C GLN A 4 1.81 -20.09 -5.91
N HIS A 5 2.45 -18.97 -5.56
CA HIS A 5 1.92 -18.01 -4.60
C HIS A 5 0.60 -17.40 -5.07
N VAL A 6 0.51 -16.98 -6.33
CA VAL A 6 -0.74 -16.46 -6.92
C VAL A 6 -1.88 -17.47 -6.77
N ASN A 7 -1.68 -18.72 -7.17
CA ASN A 7 -2.71 -19.75 -7.09
C ASN A 7 -3.10 -20.06 -5.64
N ALA A 8 -2.12 -20.18 -4.73
CA ALA A 8 -2.37 -20.44 -3.32
C ALA A 8 -3.19 -19.31 -2.68
N ILE A 9 -2.77 -18.06 -2.84
CA ILE A 9 -3.45 -16.88 -2.30
C ILE A 9 -4.84 -16.73 -2.93
N SER A 10 -4.96 -16.89 -4.25
CA SER A 10 -6.23 -16.80 -4.97
C SER A 10 -7.27 -17.79 -4.41
N ASN A 11 -6.84 -19.03 -4.18
CA ASN A 11 -7.69 -20.06 -3.62
C ASN A 11 -8.04 -19.80 -2.15
N ARG A 12 -7.05 -19.46 -1.31
CA ARG A 12 -7.27 -19.23 0.13
C ARG A 12 -8.17 -18.03 0.40
N LEU A 13 -8.01 -16.96 -0.35
CA LEU A 13 -8.80 -15.73 -0.21
C LEU A 13 -10.08 -15.72 -1.08
N SER A 14 -10.32 -16.79 -1.84
CA SER A 14 -11.47 -16.88 -2.78
C SER A 14 -11.56 -15.66 -3.71
N LEU A 15 -10.43 -15.33 -4.35
CA LEU A 15 -10.34 -14.20 -5.26
C LEU A 15 -11.21 -14.44 -6.51
N ARG A 16 -12.01 -13.43 -6.84
CA ARG A 16 -12.79 -13.38 -8.09
C ARG A 16 -11.89 -12.98 -9.26
N PRO A 17 -12.29 -13.23 -10.53
CA PRO A 17 -11.46 -12.95 -11.70
C PRO A 17 -10.75 -11.58 -11.67
N PRO A 18 -11.43 -10.43 -11.48
CA PRO A 18 -10.73 -9.14 -11.47
C PRO A 18 -9.70 -8.98 -10.34
N GLN A 19 -9.88 -9.67 -9.22
CA GLN A 19 -8.90 -9.68 -8.12
C GLN A 19 -7.72 -10.61 -8.42
N ARG A 20 -7.99 -11.76 -9.05
CA ARG A 20 -6.96 -12.70 -9.48
C ARG A 20 -6.10 -12.10 -10.59
N ASP A 21 -6.71 -11.51 -11.61
CA ASP A 21 -6.01 -10.84 -12.70
C ASP A 21 -5.09 -9.74 -12.16
N SER A 22 -5.60 -8.94 -11.20
CA SER A 22 -4.80 -7.92 -10.52
C SER A 22 -3.59 -8.50 -9.78
N LEU A 23 -3.75 -9.66 -9.13
CA LEU A 23 -2.67 -10.36 -8.43
C LEU A 23 -1.65 -10.95 -9.41
N GLU A 24 -2.10 -11.50 -10.53
CA GLU A 24 -1.25 -12.01 -11.61
C GLU A 24 -0.42 -10.87 -12.25
N ILE A 25 -1.03 -9.71 -12.45
CA ILE A 25 -0.34 -8.50 -12.92
C ILE A 25 0.72 -8.06 -11.91
N LEU A 26 0.40 -7.99 -10.62
CA LEU A 26 1.39 -7.67 -9.59
C LEU A 26 2.55 -8.67 -9.58
N ALA A 27 2.24 -9.96 -9.69
CA ALA A 27 3.24 -11.01 -9.76
C ALA A 27 4.15 -10.84 -10.97
N ARG A 28 3.58 -10.56 -12.14
CA ARG A 28 4.33 -10.31 -13.37
C ARG A 28 5.23 -9.09 -13.24
N MET A 29 4.75 -8.01 -12.62
CA MET A 29 5.58 -6.83 -12.38
C MET A 29 6.82 -7.16 -11.53
N CYS A 30 6.65 -7.91 -10.44
CA CYS A 30 7.77 -8.27 -9.58
C CYS A 30 8.83 -9.14 -10.30
N GLU A 31 8.46 -9.81 -11.39
CA GLU A 31 9.41 -10.56 -12.22
C GLU A 31 10.20 -9.68 -13.19
N ILE A 32 9.64 -8.55 -13.62
CA ILE A 32 10.21 -7.73 -14.71
C ILE A 32 10.88 -6.45 -14.22
N ILE A 33 10.57 -5.98 -13.01
CA ILE A 33 11.23 -4.83 -12.39
C ILE A 33 11.83 -5.20 -11.02
N SER A 34 12.98 -4.64 -10.69
CA SER A 34 13.53 -4.74 -9.33
C SER A 34 12.80 -3.77 -8.40
N LEU A 35 12.41 -4.24 -7.22
CA LEU A 35 11.76 -3.44 -6.18
C LEU A 35 12.80 -3.01 -5.16
N GLU A 36 13.56 -1.97 -5.50
CA GLU A 36 14.65 -1.44 -4.68
C GLU A 36 14.43 0.03 -4.32
N LYS A 37 14.85 0.40 -3.10
CA LYS A 37 14.82 1.78 -2.65
C LYS A 37 15.76 2.62 -3.52
N ASN A 38 15.24 3.74 -4.05
CA ASN A 38 15.98 4.60 -4.98
C ASN A 38 16.41 3.91 -6.30
N GLY A 39 15.68 2.88 -6.74
CA GLY A 39 15.91 2.24 -8.04
C GLY A 39 15.65 3.16 -9.23
N ASP A 40 16.10 2.75 -10.42
CA ASP A 40 15.89 3.49 -11.67
C ASP A 40 14.41 3.43 -12.11
N THR A 41 13.66 4.45 -11.68
CA THR A 41 12.23 4.57 -11.96
C THR A 41 11.95 4.76 -13.45
N ALA A 42 12.85 5.38 -14.21
CA ALA A 42 12.69 5.55 -15.65
C ALA A 42 12.84 4.21 -16.37
N GLN A 43 13.86 3.41 -16.00
CA GLN A 43 14.04 2.06 -16.53
C GLN A 43 12.87 1.14 -16.18
N ALA A 44 12.36 1.22 -14.94
CA ALA A 44 11.19 0.46 -14.50
C ALA A 44 9.94 0.82 -15.33
N LEU A 45 9.72 2.11 -15.61
CA LEU A 45 8.62 2.57 -16.45
C LEU A 45 8.71 2.04 -17.88
N GLU A 46 9.90 2.14 -18.51
CA GLU A 46 10.11 1.63 -19.87
C GLU A 46 9.91 0.11 -19.93
N THR A 47 10.36 -0.63 -18.92
CA THR A 47 10.16 -2.08 -18.84
C THR A 47 8.67 -2.42 -18.71
N ILE A 48 7.94 -1.77 -17.81
CA ILE A 48 6.49 -1.99 -17.64
C ILE A 48 5.72 -1.65 -18.91
N LYS A 49 6.07 -0.58 -19.63
CA LYS A 49 5.44 -0.19 -20.90
C LYS A 49 5.52 -1.27 -21.98
N THR A 50 6.55 -2.12 -21.97
CA THR A 50 6.68 -3.20 -22.94
C THR A 50 5.56 -4.25 -22.84
N GLU A 51 5.02 -4.47 -21.64
CA GLU A 51 3.94 -5.44 -21.40
C GLU A 51 2.59 -4.78 -21.12
N PHE A 52 2.60 -3.56 -20.54
CA PHE A 52 1.42 -2.82 -20.14
C PHE A 52 1.43 -1.42 -20.75
N PRO A 53 1.14 -1.29 -22.06
CA PRO A 53 1.23 -0.01 -22.79
C PRO A 53 0.23 1.05 -22.33
N THR A 54 -0.74 0.69 -21.48
CA THR A 54 -1.67 1.65 -20.84
C THR A 54 -1.01 2.48 -19.74
N VAL A 55 0.17 2.08 -19.27
CA VAL A 55 0.97 2.82 -18.29
C VAL A 55 1.86 3.82 -19.04
N GLU A 56 1.48 5.09 -19.04
CA GLU A 56 2.23 6.18 -19.70
C GLU A 56 3.27 6.82 -18.77
N ASP A 57 2.96 6.93 -17.49
CA ASP A 57 3.76 7.62 -16.45
C ASP A 57 3.33 7.12 -15.07
N PHE A 58 4.22 7.01 -14.09
CA PHE A 58 3.85 6.60 -12.71
C PHE A 58 3.18 7.71 -11.90
N GLU A 59 3.29 8.96 -12.36
CA GLU A 59 2.83 10.20 -11.73
C GLU A 59 3.39 10.43 -10.32
N ARG A 60 4.50 9.75 -10.01
CA ARG A 60 5.26 9.79 -8.74
C ARG A 60 6.73 9.53 -9.01
N ASP A 61 7.57 9.89 -8.04
CA ASP A 61 9.04 9.70 -8.10
C ASP A 61 9.50 8.27 -7.80
N PHE A 62 8.55 7.32 -7.72
CA PHE A 62 8.76 5.91 -7.48
C PHE A 62 7.75 5.09 -8.31
N PRO A 63 8.00 3.80 -8.58
CA PRO A 63 7.05 2.95 -9.30
C PRO A 63 5.67 2.94 -8.62
N SER A 64 4.65 3.44 -9.30
CA SER A 64 3.29 3.54 -8.75
C SER A 64 2.28 3.20 -9.82
N LEU A 65 1.41 2.23 -9.55
CA LEU A 65 0.44 1.73 -10.52
C LEU A 65 -0.96 1.67 -9.97
N CYS A 66 -1.93 1.90 -10.84
CA CYS A 66 -3.34 1.94 -10.52
C CYS A 66 -4.09 0.73 -11.09
N PHE A 67 -4.78 0.03 -10.19
CA PHE A 67 -5.79 -0.96 -10.51
C PHE A 67 -7.16 -0.29 -10.39
N ALA A 68 -7.71 0.05 -11.55
CA ALA A 68 -9.02 0.67 -11.70
C ALA A 68 -10.13 -0.38 -11.58
N ILE A 69 -10.49 -0.72 -10.35
CA ILE A 69 -11.47 -1.77 -10.04
C ILE A 69 -12.75 -1.15 -9.49
N ALA A 70 -13.87 -1.52 -10.10
CA ALA A 70 -15.17 -1.00 -9.72
C ALA A 70 -15.57 -1.29 -8.25
N THR A 71 -16.49 -0.48 -7.73
CA THR A 71 -16.98 -0.61 -6.36
C THR A 71 -17.67 -1.96 -6.15
N GLY A 72 -17.53 -2.54 -4.95
CA GLY A 72 -18.14 -3.83 -4.61
C GLY A 72 -17.38 -5.08 -5.10
N VAL A 73 -16.38 -4.94 -5.98
CA VAL A 73 -15.55 -6.08 -6.44
C VAL A 73 -14.67 -6.66 -5.33
N GLY A 74 -14.29 -5.83 -4.35
CA GLY A 74 -13.53 -6.24 -3.17
C GLY A 74 -12.10 -5.72 -3.11
N LYS A 75 -11.90 -4.42 -3.33
CA LYS A 75 -10.59 -3.74 -3.24
C LYS A 75 -9.85 -4.04 -1.92
N THR A 76 -10.55 -4.00 -0.78
CA THR A 76 -9.92 -4.29 0.52
C THR A 76 -9.39 -5.72 0.62
N ARG A 77 -10.09 -6.71 0.04
CA ARG A 77 -9.58 -8.09 -0.05
C ARG A 77 -8.39 -8.18 -0.99
N LEU A 78 -8.40 -7.44 -2.09
CA LEU A 78 -7.26 -7.36 -3.00
C LEU A 78 -6.02 -6.75 -2.32
N MET A 79 -6.18 -5.77 -1.43
CA MET A 79 -5.07 -5.27 -0.62
C MET A 79 -4.44 -6.38 0.24
N GLY A 80 -5.28 -7.18 0.90
CA GLY A 80 -4.81 -8.35 1.64
C GLY A 80 -4.06 -9.35 0.77
N ALA A 81 -4.55 -9.59 -0.45
CA ALA A 81 -3.88 -10.46 -1.43
C ALA A 81 -2.52 -9.91 -1.88
N PHE A 82 -2.43 -8.61 -2.17
CA PHE A 82 -1.17 -7.95 -2.53
C PHE A 82 -0.15 -8.03 -1.41
N ILE A 83 -0.54 -7.71 -0.17
CA ILE A 83 0.34 -7.81 1.00
C ILE A 83 0.81 -9.26 1.20
N SER A 84 -0.11 -10.23 1.11
CA SER A 84 0.24 -11.65 1.23
C SER A 84 1.23 -12.09 0.15
N TYR A 85 1.05 -11.65 -1.10
CA TYR A 85 1.95 -12.01 -2.19
C TYR A 85 3.33 -11.38 -2.04
N LEU A 86 3.40 -10.08 -1.77
CA LEU A 86 4.67 -9.35 -1.61
C LEU A 86 5.47 -9.90 -0.43
N TYR A 87 4.80 -10.28 0.66
CA TYR A 87 5.46 -10.97 1.77
C TYR A 87 5.97 -12.36 1.39
N LEU A 88 5.11 -13.22 0.84
CA LEU A 88 5.45 -14.63 0.59
C LEU A 88 6.41 -14.81 -0.60
N SER A 89 6.33 -13.95 -1.60
CA SER A 89 7.14 -14.05 -2.83
C SER A 89 8.40 -13.19 -2.76
N GLU A 90 8.28 -11.95 -2.27
CA GLU A 90 9.35 -10.96 -2.34
C GLU A 90 9.99 -10.67 -0.96
N GLY A 91 9.48 -11.26 0.12
CA GLY A 91 10.01 -11.05 1.47
C GLY A 91 9.74 -9.66 2.05
N ILE A 92 8.86 -8.87 1.42
CA ILE A 92 8.51 -7.51 1.83
C ILE A 92 7.66 -7.56 3.11
N ARG A 93 8.05 -6.78 4.12
CA ARG A 93 7.42 -6.78 5.45
C ARG A 93 6.73 -5.47 5.79
N HIS A 94 7.10 -4.36 5.14
CA HIS A 94 6.63 -3.04 5.51
C HIS A 94 5.60 -2.46 4.56
N PHE A 95 4.39 -2.24 5.07
CA PHE A 95 3.27 -1.73 4.28
C PHE A 95 2.70 -0.45 4.88
N PHE A 96 2.39 0.53 4.03
CA PHE A 96 1.74 1.79 4.38
C PHE A 96 0.42 1.96 3.64
N VAL A 97 -0.69 1.80 4.36
CA VAL A 97 -2.05 1.86 3.84
C VAL A 97 -2.67 3.24 4.07
N LEU A 98 -3.00 3.92 2.98
CA LEU A 98 -3.66 5.23 3.00
C LEU A 98 -5.18 5.10 2.80
N ALA A 99 -5.90 5.61 3.79
CA ALA A 99 -7.35 5.78 3.75
C ALA A 99 -7.74 7.23 3.39
N PRO A 100 -8.76 7.44 2.55
CA PRO A 100 -9.20 8.77 2.12
C PRO A 100 -9.90 9.56 3.23
N ASN A 101 -10.62 8.89 4.13
CA ASN A 101 -11.45 9.50 5.17
C ASN A 101 -11.56 8.60 6.42
N LEU A 102 -12.18 9.12 7.47
CA LEU A 102 -12.27 8.43 8.77
C LEU A 102 -13.10 7.14 8.71
N THR A 103 -14.18 7.12 7.92
CA THR A 103 -15.04 5.94 7.78
C THR A 103 -14.27 4.78 7.15
N ILE A 104 -13.55 5.05 6.05
CA ILE A 104 -12.73 4.04 5.37
C ILE A 104 -11.53 3.65 6.25
N TYR A 105 -10.92 4.59 6.95
CA TYR A 105 -9.85 4.32 7.91
C TYR A 105 -10.26 3.32 9.00
N ASN A 106 -11.40 3.56 9.67
CA ASN A 106 -11.90 2.65 10.71
C ASN A 106 -12.26 1.27 10.14
N LYS A 107 -12.85 1.25 8.94
CA LYS A 107 -13.15 0.00 8.23
C LYS A 107 -11.86 -0.78 7.92
N LEU A 108 -10.83 -0.13 7.40
CA LEU A 108 -9.55 -0.77 7.09
C LEU A 108 -8.90 -1.32 8.37
N ILE A 109 -8.90 -0.58 9.49
CA ILE A 109 -8.39 -1.12 10.76
C ILE A 109 -9.13 -2.41 11.15
N ALA A 110 -10.46 -2.42 11.09
CA ALA A 110 -11.25 -3.62 11.41
C ALA A 110 -10.95 -4.78 10.45
N ASP A 111 -10.93 -4.52 9.14
CA ASP A 111 -10.68 -5.52 8.10
C ASP A 111 -9.24 -6.09 8.18
N PHE A 112 -8.27 -5.34 8.74
CA PHE A 112 -6.90 -5.80 8.96
C PHE A 112 -6.64 -6.38 10.36
N THR A 113 -7.61 -6.30 11.27
CA THR A 113 -7.48 -6.84 12.63
C THR A 113 -7.96 -8.30 12.67
N PRO A 114 -7.20 -9.24 13.24
CA PRO A 114 -7.63 -10.63 13.41
C PRO A 114 -8.97 -10.75 14.16
N ASN A 115 -9.67 -11.86 13.96
CA ASN A 115 -10.95 -12.19 14.60
C ASN A 115 -12.13 -11.25 14.23
N THR A 116 -12.01 -10.49 13.14
CA THR A 116 -13.15 -9.76 12.57
C THR A 116 -13.77 -10.53 11.41
N PRO A 117 -15.09 -10.40 11.13
CA PRO A 117 -15.74 -11.12 10.04
C PRO A 117 -15.18 -10.83 8.64
N LYS A 118 -14.47 -9.71 8.49
CA LYS A 118 -13.91 -9.23 7.22
C LYS A 118 -12.39 -9.26 7.19
N TYR A 119 -11.77 -10.03 8.10
CA TYR A 119 -10.31 -10.13 8.19
C TYR A 119 -9.70 -10.51 6.84
N VAL A 120 -8.85 -9.64 6.30
CA VAL A 120 -8.36 -9.74 4.91
C VAL A 120 -7.34 -10.87 4.70
N PHE A 121 -6.77 -11.40 5.77
CA PHE A 121 -5.78 -12.47 5.75
C PHE A 121 -6.35 -13.84 6.15
N GLN A 122 -7.68 -13.95 6.27
CA GLN A 122 -8.35 -15.20 6.60
C GLN A 122 -7.95 -16.31 5.60
N GLY A 123 -7.26 -17.34 6.09
CA GLY A 123 -6.83 -18.49 5.28
C GLY A 123 -5.36 -18.46 4.82
N ILE A 124 -4.62 -17.40 5.11
CA ILE A 124 -3.16 -17.36 4.92
C ILE A 124 -2.50 -17.97 6.14
N SER A 125 -1.82 -19.11 5.96
CA SER A 125 -1.26 -19.91 7.07
C SER A 125 -0.23 -19.15 7.89
N ASP A 126 0.67 -18.42 7.23
CA ASP A 126 1.71 -17.62 7.88
C ASP A 126 1.11 -16.58 8.83
N PHE A 127 0.04 -15.90 8.41
CA PHE A 127 -0.66 -14.89 9.21
C PHE A 127 -1.60 -15.49 10.27
N ALA A 128 -1.88 -16.79 10.23
CA ALA A 128 -2.56 -17.49 11.31
C ALA A 128 -1.62 -17.76 12.50
N VAL A 129 -0.32 -17.94 12.24
CA VAL A 129 0.71 -18.14 13.26
C VAL A 129 1.24 -16.81 13.76
N ASN A 130 1.60 -15.91 12.83
CA ASN A 130 2.11 -14.59 13.14
C ASN A 130 1.29 -13.51 12.41
N PRO A 131 0.19 -13.01 13.01
CA PRO A 131 -0.64 -12.00 12.38
C PRO A 131 0.13 -10.68 12.22
N PRO A 132 -0.08 -9.93 11.11
CA PRO A 132 0.57 -8.65 10.92
C PRO A 132 0.32 -7.64 12.05
N LEU A 133 1.35 -6.88 12.40
CA LEU A 133 1.28 -5.79 13.38
C LEU A 133 0.59 -4.56 12.77
N ILE A 134 -0.58 -4.19 13.31
CA ILE A 134 -1.40 -3.09 12.77
C ILE A 134 -1.11 -1.75 13.45
N VAL A 135 -0.16 -0.98 12.92
CA VAL A 135 0.17 0.35 13.44
C VAL A 135 -0.79 1.38 12.85
N THR A 136 -1.30 2.29 13.67
CA THR A 136 -2.28 3.30 13.26
C THR A 136 -1.87 4.69 13.72
N GLY A 137 -2.56 5.71 13.22
CA GLY A 137 -2.36 7.11 13.61
C GLY A 137 -2.62 7.42 15.10
N ASP A 138 -3.06 6.43 15.89
CA ASP A 138 -3.37 6.58 17.30
C ASP A 138 -2.38 5.86 18.22
N ASN A 139 -1.53 4.96 17.69
CA ASN A 139 -0.61 4.12 18.48
C ASN A 139 0.83 4.04 17.92
N TYR A 140 1.13 4.73 16.82
CA TYR A 140 2.48 4.74 16.24
C TYR A 140 3.55 5.32 17.18
N GLN A 141 3.14 6.23 18.09
CA GLN A 141 4.06 6.85 19.06
C GLN A 141 4.52 5.87 20.13
N ASP A 142 3.80 4.76 20.31
CA ASP A 142 4.15 3.71 21.27
C ASP A 142 5.38 2.90 20.81
N GLY A 143 6.07 3.26 19.73
CA GLY A 143 7.33 2.64 19.29
C GLY A 143 7.26 1.14 18.97
N ARG A 144 6.08 0.54 19.02
CA ARG A 144 5.81 -0.90 18.85
C ARG A 144 6.23 -1.45 17.48
N GLY A 145 6.12 -0.66 16.41
CA GLY A 145 6.67 -1.03 15.11
C GLY A 145 8.19 -1.12 15.17
N ILE A 146 8.85 -0.07 15.62
CA ILE A 146 10.33 0.00 15.69
C ILE A 146 10.92 -1.02 16.67
N ARG A 147 10.29 -1.24 17.82
CA ARG A 147 10.75 -2.20 18.84
C ARG A 147 10.73 -3.64 18.35
N ARG A 148 9.78 -3.98 17.48
CA ARG A 148 9.65 -5.30 16.86
C ARG A 148 10.47 -5.44 15.58
N ASP A 149 11.02 -4.36 15.04
CA ASP A 149 11.86 -4.38 13.84
C ASP A 149 13.36 -4.56 14.14
N GLY A 150 13.77 -4.67 15.41
CA GLY A 150 15.12 -5.12 15.77
C GLY A 150 16.07 -4.13 16.49
N TYR A 151 15.60 -3.35 17.48
CA TYR A 151 16.49 -2.57 18.36
C TYR A 151 16.63 -3.13 19.80
N LEU A 152 16.35 -4.42 20.01
CA LEU A 152 16.66 -5.12 21.27
C LEU A 152 17.66 -6.26 20.99
N PRO A 153 18.91 -6.17 21.49
CA PRO A 153 19.88 -7.25 21.37
C PRO A 153 19.32 -8.56 21.96
N GLY A 154 19.30 -9.64 21.18
CA GLY A 154 18.93 -10.98 21.63
C GLY A 154 17.46 -11.38 21.47
N VAL A 155 16.64 -10.59 20.77
CA VAL A 155 15.28 -11.00 20.37
C VAL A 155 15.10 -10.80 18.87
N GLU A 156 15.21 -11.89 18.10
CA GLU A 156 14.91 -11.95 16.67
C GLU A 156 13.39 -11.93 16.48
N TRP A 157 12.81 -10.74 16.35
CA TRP A 157 11.43 -10.56 15.87
C TRP A 157 11.36 -10.62 14.33
N GLU A 158 12.19 -11.46 13.71
CA GLU A 158 12.57 -11.42 12.28
C GLU A 158 11.42 -11.66 11.27
N GLN A 159 10.18 -11.84 11.71
CA GLN A 159 9.06 -12.24 10.85
C GLN A 159 7.79 -11.38 10.97
N ASP A 160 7.83 -10.25 11.66
CA ASP A 160 6.64 -9.42 11.82
C ASP A 160 6.36 -8.58 10.57
N VAL A 161 5.26 -8.88 9.88
CA VAL A 161 4.73 -7.99 8.83
C VAL A 161 4.07 -6.77 9.47
N HIS A 162 4.47 -5.58 9.07
CA HIS A 162 3.99 -4.31 9.62
C HIS A 162 3.02 -3.64 8.65
N VAL A 163 1.77 -3.44 9.08
CA VAL A 163 0.76 -2.72 8.30
C VAL A 163 0.42 -1.39 8.99
N ASN A 164 0.87 -0.31 8.38
CA ASN A 164 0.71 1.06 8.84
C ASN A 164 -0.53 1.71 8.21
N ILE A 165 -1.63 1.85 8.94
CA ILE A 165 -2.87 2.39 8.42
C ILE A 165 -3.01 3.86 8.84
N PHE A 166 -3.11 4.77 7.87
CA PHE A 166 -3.18 6.22 8.11
C PHE A 166 -4.28 6.89 7.28
N ASN A 167 -4.88 7.93 7.83
CA ASN A 167 -5.91 8.73 7.18
C ASN A 167 -5.31 10.00 6.56
N ILE A 168 -5.34 10.10 5.23
CA ILE A 168 -4.77 11.25 4.50
C ILE A 168 -5.50 12.56 4.79
N SER A 169 -6.80 12.51 5.14
CA SER A 169 -7.56 13.71 5.51
C SER A 169 -7.06 14.33 6.82
N LYS A 170 -6.60 13.49 7.77
CA LYS A 170 -5.99 13.93 9.04
C LYS A 170 -4.61 14.55 8.77
N ILE A 171 -3.81 13.96 7.89
CA ILE A 171 -2.51 14.52 7.47
C ILE A 171 -2.71 15.87 6.78
N ASN A 172 -3.66 15.95 5.84
CA ASN A 172 -4.00 17.16 5.10
C ASN A 172 -4.43 18.32 6.02
N SER A 173 -5.25 18.05 7.05
CA SER A 173 -5.69 19.09 7.98
C SER A 173 -4.54 19.64 8.82
N GLU A 174 -3.59 18.78 9.21
CA GLU A 174 -2.39 19.20 9.94
C GLU A 174 -1.49 20.10 9.09
N VAL A 175 -1.22 19.71 7.83
CA VAL A 175 -0.43 20.53 6.88
C VAL A 175 -1.08 21.89 6.64
N ARG A 176 -2.39 21.93 6.38
CA ARG A 176 -3.11 23.21 6.15
C ARG A 176 -3.13 24.13 7.37
N GLY A 177 -3.08 23.57 8.57
CA GLY A 177 -2.98 24.33 9.82
C GLY A 177 -1.61 24.95 10.08
N GLY A 178 -0.69 24.90 9.10
CA GLY A 178 0.68 25.42 9.21
C GLY A 178 1.59 24.58 10.12
N LYS A 179 1.16 23.37 10.48
CA LYS A 179 1.91 22.46 11.35
C LYS A 179 2.52 21.34 10.51
N SER A 180 3.76 20.96 10.81
CA SER A 180 4.28 19.68 10.30
C SER A 180 3.37 18.54 10.78
N PRO A 181 3.00 17.58 9.89
CA PRO A 181 2.23 16.40 10.25
C PRO A 181 2.80 15.72 11.48
N ARG A 182 1.95 15.21 12.38
CA ARG A 182 2.42 14.59 13.64
C ARG A 182 3.38 13.43 13.40
N ILE A 183 3.20 12.68 12.31
CA ILE A 183 4.10 11.59 11.92
C ILE A 183 5.54 12.06 11.63
N LYS A 184 5.71 13.31 11.16
CA LYS A 184 7.00 13.98 10.92
C LYS A 184 7.59 14.65 12.16
N ARG A 185 6.93 14.56 13.32
CA ARG A 185 7.46 15.11 14.57
C ARG A 185 8.30 14.07 15.28
N LEU A 186 9.37 14.53 15.92
CA LEU A 186 10.22 13.69 16.75
C LEU A 186 9.37 13.03 17.85
N SER A 187 9.48 11.71 17.98
CA SER A 187 8.86 10.97 19.08
C SER A 187 9.94 10.66 20.10
N GLU A 188 9.72 11.06 21.35
CA GLU A 188 10.64 10.82 22.46
C GLU A 188 10.91 9.33 22.68
N TYR A 189 9.91 8.47 22.44
CA TYR A 189 10.04 7.01 22.58
C TYR A 189 10.83 6.34 21.45
N ILE A 190 11.01 7.03 20.33
CA ILE A 190 11.56 6.48 19.08
C ILE A 190 12.93 7.10 18.78
N GLY A 191 13.23 8.31 19.29
CA GLY A 191 14.47 9.04 19.02
C GLY A 191 14.54 9.70 17.63
N GLN A 192 13.58 9.41 16.74
CA GLN A 192 13.37 10.04 15.43
C GLN A 192 11.85 10.23 15.18
N SER A 193 11.48 10.88 14.06
CA SER A 193 10.07 10.89 13.67
C SER A 193 9.66 9.53 13.11
N TYR A 194 8.40 9.13 13.29
CA TYR A 194 7.93 7.86 12.72
C TYR A 194 7.93 7.89 11.18
N PHE A 195 7.81 9.09 10.61
CA PHE A 195 7.98 9.31 9.19
C PHE A 195 9.39 8.99 8.73
N ASP A 196 10.42 9.48 9.43
CA ASP A 196 11.82 9.22 9.07
C ASP A 196 12.16 7.74 9.20
N TYR A 197 11.62 7.06 10.22
CA TYR A 197 11.67 5.60 10.33
C TYR A 197 11.12 4.94 9.07
N LEU A 198 9.86 5.24 8.70
CA LEU A 198 9.23 4.64 7.53
C LEU A 198 9.97 4.98 6.23
N ALA A 199 10.43 6.22 6.08
CA ALA A 199 11.17 6.67 4.90
C ALA A 199 12.53 5.97 4.75
N GLY A 200 13.15 5.59 5.87
CA GLY A 200 14.40 4.84 5.91
C GLY A 200 14.27 3.34 5.67
N LEU A 201 13.05 2.80 5.56
CA LEU A 201 12.84 1.37 5.25
C LEU A 201 13.12 1.09 3.77
N ASP A 202 13.88 0.02 3.54
CA ASP A 202 14.31 -0.42 2.20
C ASP A 202 13.24 -1.20 1.44
N ASP A 203 12.18 -1.66 2.10
CA ASP A 203 11.12 -2.50 1.54
C ASP A 203 9.71 -1.90 1.70
N LEU A 204 9.59 -0.60 1.99
CA LEU A 204 8.29 0.02 2.22
C LEU A 204 7.41 0.01 0.96
N VAL A 205 6.24 -0.62 1.02
CA VAL A 205 5.21 -0.57 -0.04
C VAL A 205 4.01 0.27 0.40
N MET A 206 3.53 1.15 -0.46
CA MET A 206 2.38 2.00 -0.21
C MET A 206 1.13 1.48 -0.91
N LEU A 207 0.03 1.29 -0.19
CA LEU A 207 -1.28 0.96 -0.74
C LEU A 207 -2.25 2.13 -0.55
N MET A 208 -2.90 2.57 -1.63
CA MET A 208 -3.75 3.76 -1.66
C MET A 208 -5.18 3.40 -2.04
N ASP A 209 -6.10 3.42 -1.06
CA ASP A 209 -7.53 3.19 -1.32
C ASP A 209 -8.21 4.50 -1.75
N GLU A 210 -9.02 4.45 -2.79
CA GLU A 210 -9.68 5.58 -3.43
C GLU A 210 -8.75 6.76 -3.76
N SER A 211 -7.61 6.44 -4.38
CA SER A 211 -6.53 7.39 -4.65
C SER A 211 -6.95 8.66 -5.41
N HIS A 212 -7.99 8.59 -6.26
CA HIS A 212 -8.59 9.76 -6.93
C HIS A 212 -9.02 10.88 -5.98
N ARG A 213 -9.38 10.55 -4.74
CA ARG A 213 -9.82 11.53 -3.74
C ARG A 213 -8.72 12.48 -3.29
N TYR A 214 -7.47 12.04 -3.37
CA TYR A 214 -6.37 12.77 -2.76
C TYR A 214 -5.13 12.93 -3.65
N ARG A 215 -5.10 12.37 -4.87
CA ARG A 215 -3.96 12.41 -5.82
C ARG A 215 -3.30 13.79 -5.97
N ALA A 216 -4.07 14.88 -6.00
CA ALA A 216 -3.56 16.25 -6.13
C ALA A 216 -3.41 17.04 -4.80
N SER A 217 -3.67 16.41 -3.65
CA SER A 217 -3.69 17.08 -2.34
C SER A 217 -2.28 17.30 -1.76
N ALA A 218 -2.11 18.32 -0.91
CA ALA A 218 -0.84 18.61 -0.25
C ALA A 218 -0.34 17.46 0.64
N GLY A 219 -1.27 16.72 1.27
CA GLY A 219 -0.96 15.55 2.09
C GLY A 219 -0.37 14.40 1.29
N VAL A 220 -0.74 14.25 0.01
CA VAL A 220 -0.08 13.25 -0.86
C VAL A 220 1.35 13.63 -1.12
N ARG A 221 1.64 14.89 -1.42
CA ARG A 221 3.04 15.34 -1.58
C ARG A 221 3.86 15.04 -0.32
N ALA A 222 3.30 15.34 0.86
CA ALA A 222 3.96 15.06 2.13
C ALA A 222 4.22 13.57 2.40
N VAL A 223 3.40 12.67 1.82
CA VAL A 223 3.51 11.22 1.97
C VAL A 223 4.36 10.60 0.85
N ASN A 224 4.48 11.23 -0.31
CA ASN A 224 5.41 10.81 -1.37
C ASN A 224 6.87 10.88 -0.91
N GLU A 225 7.18 11.79 0.01
CA GLU A 225 8.50 11.89 0.65
C GLU A 225 8.89 10.61 1.43
N LEU A 226 7.97 9.66 1.68
CA LEU A 226 8.33 8.33 2.21
C LEU A 226 9.16 7.51 1.19
N ASN A 227 9.06 7.87 -0.09
CA ASN A 227 9.77 7.24 -1.19
C ASN A 227 9.71 5.69 -1.14
N PRO A 228 8.51 5.08 -1.11
CA PRO A 228 8.36 3.63 -1.07
C PRO A 228 8.95 2.96 -2.32
N ILE A 229 9.29 1.67 -2.23
CA ILE A 229 9.75 0.88 -3.37
C ILE A 229 8.64 0.62 -4.40
N LEU A 230 7.38 0.68 -3.96
CA LEU A 230 6.22 0.45 -4.81
C LEU A 230 4.97 1.16 -4.26
N GLY A 231 4.20 1.78 -5.16
CA GLY A 231 2.86 2.29 -4.91
C GLY A 231 1.78 1.46 -5.62
N LEU A 232 0.77 1.01 -4.87
CA LEU A 232 -0.38 0.27 -5.37
C LEU A 232 -1.65 1.08 -5.12
N GLU A 233 -2.22 1.61 -6.19
CA GLU A 233 -3.44 2.40 -6.15
C GLU A 233 -4.66 1.57 -6.50
N LEU A 234 -5.71 1.72 -5.70
CA LEU A 234 -6.97 1.02 -5.86
C LEU A 234 -8.10 2.02 -5.94
N THR A 235 -8.75 2.12 -7.10
CA THR A 235 -9.90 3.03 -7.24
C THR A 235 -10.89 2.58 -8.29
N ALA A 236 -12.14 3.01 -8.19
CA ALA A 236 -13.15 2.77 -9.23
C ALA A 236 -13.16 3.88 -10.30
N THR A 237 -12.51 5.02 -10.03
CA THR A 237 -12.57 6.21 -10.88
C THR A 237 -11.14 6.73 -11.09
N PRO A 238 -10.40 6.22 -12.09
CA PRO A 238 -8.99 6.57 -12.32
C PRO A 238 -8.87 7.92 -13.04
N GLN A 239 -9.47 8.97 -12.47
CA GLN A 239 -9.40 10.34 -12.95
C GLN A 239 -9.50 11.33 -11.80
N VAL A 240 -8.91 12.50 -11.94
CA VAL A 240 -9.05 13.62 -11.01
C VAL A 240 -9.89 14.72 -11.66
N GLU A 241 -10.87 15.24 -10.94
CA GLU A 241 -11.63 16.41 -11.36
C GLU A 241 -10.85 17.70 -11.05
N ARG A 242 -10.50 18.46 -12.09
CA ARG A 242 -9.92 19.81 -11.98
C ARG A 242 -10.86 20.83 -12.60
N GLY A 243 -11.73 21.39 -11.78
CA GLY A 243 -12.76 22.33 -12.23
C GLY A 243 -13.78 21.62 -13.12
N GLN A 244 -13.81 21.97 -14.42
CA GLN A 244 -14.69 21.35 -15.42
C GLN A 244 -14.02 20.24 -16.24
N ARG A 245 -12.73 19.95 -15.99
CA ARG A 245 -11.97 18.95 -16.76
C ARG A 245 -11.66 17.73 -15.88
N ALA A 246 -11.89 16.55 -16.43
CA ALA A 246 -11.40 15.30 -15.88
C ALA A 246 -10.00 15.00 -16.48
N GLU A 247 -9.01 14.82 -15.60
CA GLU A 247 -7.67 14.38 -15.99
C GLU A 247 -7.54 12.88 -15.67
N PRO A 248 -7.43 11.99 -16.67
CA PRO A 248 -7.27 10.56 -16.44
C PRO A 248 -5.90 10.23 -15.85
N PHE A 249 -5.83 9.14 -15.10
CA PHE A 249 -4.55 8.63 -14.60
C PHE A 249 -3.73 8.05 -15.74
N LYS A 250 -2.43 8.28 -15.69
CA LYS A 250 -1.43 7.77 -16.62
C LYS A 250 -0.81 6.46 -16.17
N ASN A 251 -1.06 6.04 -14.93
CA ASN A 251 -0.47 4.85 -14.35
C ASN A 251 -1.44 3.65 -14.24
N VAL A 252 -2.53 3.64 -15.01
CA VAL A 252 -3.51 2.55 -14.95
C VAL A 252 -2.95 1.30 -15.63
N ILE A 253 -2.65 0.28 -14.83
CA ILE A 253 -2.15 -1.02 -15.35
C ILE A 253 -3.28 -2.01 -15.60
N TYR A 254 -4.38 -1.89 -14.86
CA TYR A 254 -5.53 -2.78 -14.99
C TYR A 254 -6.82 -2.01 -14.82
N SER A 255 -7.83 -2.31 -15.63
CA SER A 255 -9.15 -1.68 -15.56
C SER A 255 -10.26 -2.73 -15.65
N TYR A 256 -11.17 -2.69 -14.69
CA TYR A 256 -12.36 -3.52 -14.61
C TYR A 256 -13.57 -2.66 -14.18
N PRO A 257 -14.27 -2.02 -15.14
CA PRO A 257 -15.46 -1.21 -14.87
C PRO A 257 -16.70 -2.08 -14.56
N LEU A 258 -17.72 -1.50 -13.91
CA LEU A 258 -18.99 -2.16 -13.59
C LEU A 258 -19.88 -2.45 -14.81
N SER A 259 -19.56 -1.87 -15.97
CA SER A 259 -20.25 -2.07 -17.24
C SER A 259 -19.21 -2.12 -18.37
N SER A 260 -19.08 -3.27 -19.02
CA SER A 260 -18.44 -3.41 -20.34
C SER A 260 -19.48 -3.13 -21.43
#